data_AF-A0A9D6NVV7-F1
#
_entry.id   AF-A0A9D6NVV7-F1
#
_cell.length_a   1.000
_cell.length_b   1.000
_cell.length_c   1.000
_cell.angle_alpha   90.00
_cell.angle_beta   90.00
_cell.angle_gamma   90.00
#
_symmetry.space_group_name_H-M   'P 1'
#
loop_
_entity.id
_entity.type
_entity.pdbx_description
1 polymer ?
#
loop_
_entity_poly.entity_id
_entity_poly.type
_entity_poly.pdbx_seq_one_letter_code
_entity_poly.pdbx_strand_id
1 'polypeptide(L)'
;MTDLTCPVELGFHRTPGAAVGIVIVGNRVYLVDGHSLRIIDVSDPTNPREQGLLEMPAFGVAVQANLAYVANGEGGLQIVDVRDPARPHKLGAYNNPGSDDPLQPNTRKRPYAYEVAVKDTLAYVAYGDAGLRIVDISDTHHPREVGHFIPYIQLPDVGLLIGGSVRGVAVGDLVYVADGDAGLVLLKVQRP
;
A
#
# COMPACT_ATOMS: atom_id res chain seq x y z
N MET A 1 -10.42 10.40 32.78
CA MET A 1 -9.45 9.42 32.29
C MET A 1 -10.23 8.43 31.45
N THR A 2 -9.85 8.22 30.19
CA THR A 2 -10.53 7.27 29.30
C THR A 2 -10.09 5.85 29.66
N ASP A 3 -11.04 4.94 29.88
CA ASP A 3 -10.75 3.52 30.13
C ASP A 3 -10.37 2.85 28.80
N LEU A 4 -9.12 2.39 28.69
CA LEU A 4 -8.60 1.74 27.49
C LEU A 4 -9.07 0.29 27.34
N THR A 5 -9.79 -0.27 28.33
CA THR A 5 -10.29 -1.65 28.32
C THR A 5 -11.72 -1.79 27.79
N CYS A 6 -12.43 -0.68 27.62
CA CYS A 6 -13.83 -0.67 27.17
C CYS A 6 -13.98 0.20 25.92
N PRO A 7 -13.82 -0.37 24.70
CA PRO A 7 -14.08 0.37 23.48
C PRO A 7 -15.56 0.75 23.39
N VAL A 8 -15.83 2.01 23.08
CA VAL A 8 -17.18 2.55 22.89
C VAL A 8 -17.33 2.99 21.44
N GLU A 9 -18.37 2.50 20.77
CA GLU A 9 -18.73 2.98 19.42
C GLU A 9 -19.31 4.39 19.52
N LEU A 10 -18.69 5.34 18.82
CA LEU A 10 -19.20 6.72 18.72
C LEU A 10 -20.07 6.94 17.48
N GLY A 11 -19.76 6.26 16.38
CA GLY A 11 -20.44 6.37 15.09
C GLY A 11 -19.86 5.39 14.07
N PHE A 12 -20.52 5.27 12.91
CA PHE A 12 -20.11 4.37 11.84
C PHE A 12 -20.41 4.98 10.46
N HIS A 13 -19.69 4.51 9.44
CA HIS A 13 -19.95 4.82 8.04
C HIS A 13 -19.87 3.53 7.23
N ARG A 14 -20.93 3.19 6.49
CA ARG A 14 -21.00 1.94 5.71
C ARG A 14 -20.45 2.16 4.31
N THR A 15 -19.45 1.37 3.93
CA THR A 15 -18.98 1.25 2.55
C THR A 15 -19.67 0.08 1.83
N PRO A 16 -19.83 0.13 0.49
CA PRO A 16 -20.34 -1.01 -0.29
C PRO A 16 -19.38 -2.21 -0.29
N GLY A 17 -18.07 -1.95 -0.26
CA GLY A 17 -17.03 -2.98 -0.25
C GLY A 17 -16.47 -3.31 1.13
N ALA A 18 -15.56 -4.27 1.17
CA ALA A 18 -14.84 -4.64 2.39
C ALA A 18 -13.73 -3.61 2.66
N ALA A 19 -13.90 -2.81 3.71
CA ALA A 19 -12.86 -1.90 4.21
C ALA A 19 -11.61 -2.69 4.63
N VAL A 20 -10.49 -2.51 3.92
CA VAL A 20 -9.26 -3.31 4.09
C VAL A 20 -8.02 -2.48 4.40
N GLY A 21 -8.03 -1.18 4.12
CA GLY A 21 -6.92 -0.28 4.42
C GLY A 21 -7.41 1.09 4.82
N ILE A 22 -6.72 1.73 5.76
CA ILE A 22 -7.12 3.02 6.33
C ILE A 22 -5.90 3.86 6.71
N VAL A 23 -5.97 5.15 6.43
CA VAL A 23 -5.00 6.15 6.90
C VAL A 23 -5.74 7.40 7.38
N ILE A 24 -5.25 8.01 8.45
CA ILE A 24 -5.83 9.24 9.02
C ILE A 24 -4.85 10.39 8.82
N VAL A 25 -5.34 11.51 8.27
CA VAL A 25 -4.60 12.77 8.14
C VAL A 25 -5.45 13.90 8.67
N GLY A 26 -5.11 14.41 9.86
CA GLY A 26 -5.95 15.37 10.58
C GLY A 26 -7.33 14.78 10.87
N ASN A 27 -8.39 15.47 10.46
CA ASN A 27 -9.78 15.01 10.61
C ASN A 27 -10.31 14.23 9.39
N ARG A 28 -9.43 13.83 8.45
CA ARG A 28 -9.82 13.05 7.28
C ARG A 28 -9.35 11.61 7.41
N VAL A 29 -10.23 10.69 7.06
CA VAL A 29 -9.96 9.28 6.88
C VAL A 29 -9.89 8.99 5.38
N TYR A 30 -8.80 8.38 4.95
CA TYR A 30 -8.64 7.78 3.64
C TYR A 30 -8.83 6.28 3.80
N LEU A 31 -9.92 5.77 3.24
CA LEU A 31 -10.35 4.38 3.39
C LEU A 31 -10.35 3.70 2.02
N VAL A 32 -9.85 2.48 1.96
CA VAL A 32 -9.96 1.64 0.76
C VAL A 32 -10.83 0.43 1.06
N ASP A 33 -11.81 0.20 0.18
CA ASP A 33 -12.87 -0.81 0.38
C ASP A 33 -12.84 -1.95 -0.66
N GLY A 34 -11.70 -2.15 -1.33
CA GLY A 34 -11.55 -3.11 -2.43
C GLY A 34 -12.05 -2.59 -3.78
N HIS A 35 -12.94 -1.59 -3.81
CA HIS A 35 -13.54 -1.04 -5.02
C HIS A 35 -13.30 0.46 -5.22
N SER A 36 -12.85 1.16 -4.17
CA SER A 36 -12.64 2.60 -4.22
C SER A 36 -11.63 3.08 -3.17
N LEU A 37 -11.04 4.25 -3.44
CA LEU A 37 -10.49 5.13 -2.43
C LEU A 37 -11.58 6.12 -1.99
N ARG A 38 -11.89 6.18 -0.70
CA ARG A 38 -12.89 7.07 -0.11
C ARG A 38 -12.22 8.06 0.83
N ILE A 39 -12.70 9.30 0.81
CA ILE A 39 -12.24 10.38 1.69
C ILE A 39 -13.41 10.78 2.58
N ILE A 40 -13.28 10.51 3.88
CA ILE A 40 -14.34 10.68 4.87
C ILE A 40 -13.89 11.71 5.91
N ASP A 41 -14.74 12.71 6.14
CA ASP A 41 -14.61 13.67 7.22
C ASP A 41 -15.10 13.07 8.53
N VAL A 42 -14.24 13.07 9.55
CA VAL A 42 -14.53 12.58 10.89
C VAL A 42 -14.38 13.67 11.94
N SER A 43 -14.50 14.95 11.56
CA SER A 43 -14.47 16.07 12.52
C SER A 43 -15.58 15.97 13.58
N ASP A 44 -16.72 15.37 13.21
CA ASP A 44 -17.73 14.89 14.13
C ASP A 44 -17.70 13.35 14.11
N PRO A 45 -17.11 12.69 15.13
CA PRO A 45 -16.97 11.24 15.15
C PRO A 45 -18.32 10.51 15.32
N THR A 46 -19.39 11.21 15.72
CA THR A 46 -20.73 10.64 15.83
C THR A 46 -21.49 10.64 14.50
N ASN A 47 -21.02 11.43 13.51
CA ASN A 47 -21.62 11.52 12.19
C ASN A 47 -20.57 11.68 11.08
N PRO A 48 -19.79 10.62 10.79
CA PRO A 48 -18.79 10.64 9.71
C PRO A 48 -19.44 10.91 8.34
N ARG A 49 -18.83 11.80 7.54
CA ARG A 49 -19.38 12.23 6.25
C ARG A 49 -18.40 11.99 5.11
N GLU A 50 -18.80 11.22 4.11
CA GLU A 50 -18.01 11.07 2.88
C GLU A 50 -17.94 12.41 2.13
N GLN A 51 -16.72 12.88 1.88
CA GLN A 51 -16.46 14.11 1.11
C GLN A 51 -16.34 13.81 -0.37
N GLY A 52 -15.78 12.64 -0.74
CA GLY A 52 -15.66 12.17 -2.11
C GLY A 52 -15.04 10.79 -2.20
N LEU A 53 -15.05 10.23 -3.40
CA LEU A 53 -14.49 8.90 -3.70
C LEU A 53 -13.87 8.87 -5.10
N LEU A 54 -12.97 7.92 -5.31
CA LEU A 54 -12.45 7.53 -6.61
C LEU A 54 -12.62 6.02 -6.78
N GLU A 55 -13.41 5.59 -7.76
CA GLU A 55 -13.62 4.17 -8.07
C GLU A 55 -12.37 3.56 -8.71
N MET A 56 -11.81 2.55 -8.05
CA MET A 56 -10.63 1.81 -8.48
C MET A 56 -10.39 0.62 -7.52
N PRO A 57 -9.84 -0.51 -7.99
CA PRO A 57 -9.37 -1.54 -7.07
C PRO A 57 -8.43 -0.96 -6.01
N ALA A 58 -8.66 -1.20 -4.72
CA ALA A 58 -7.87 -0.54 -3.70
C ALA A 58 -7.75 -1.41 -2.46
N PHE A 59 -6.51 -1.83 -2.15
CA PHE A 59 -6.22 -2.82 -1.11
C PHE A 59 -5.38 -2.26 0.04
N GLY A 60 -4.56 -1.25 -0.26
CA GLY A 60 -3.77 -0.51 0.73
C GLY A 60 -3.65 0.95 0.33
N VAL A 61 -3.45 1.82 1.32
CA VAL A 61 -3.33 3.26 1.10
C VAL A 61 -2.27 3.85 2.04
N ALA A 62 -1.46 4.77 1.50
CA ALA A 62 -0.61 5.68 2.25
C ALA A 62 -0.91 7.11 1.80
N VAL A 63 -0.75 8.09 2.67
CA VAL A 63 -1.00 9.50 2.35
C VAL A 63 0.19 10.34 2.77
N GLN A 64 0.70 11.17 1.86
CA GLN A 64 1.74 12.15 2.14
C GLN A 64 1.36 13.48 1.51
N ALA A 65 1.30 14.52 2.35
CA ALA A 65 0.79 15.84 1.95
C ALA A 65 -0.61 15.73 1.32
N ASN A 66 -0.75 16.08 0.04
CA ASN A 66 -2.02 16.03 -0.68
C ASN A 66 -2.11 14.89 -1.70
N LEU A 67 -1.31 13.83 -1.51
CA LEU A 67 -1.27 12.69 -2.39
C LEU A 67 -1.62 11.42 -1.63
N ALA A 68 -2.54 10.64 -2.19
CA ALA A 68 -2.80 9.27 -1.77
C ALA A 68 -2.08 8.30 -2.72
N TYR A 69 -1.38 7.35 -2.14
CA TYR A 69 -0.68 6.28 -2.81
C TYR A 69 -1.47 5.01 -2.54
N VAL A 70 -1.97 4.38 -3.59
CA VAL A 70 -2.92 3.26 -3.47
C VAL A 70 -2.31 2.01 -4.08
N ALA A 71 -2.30 0.93 -3.30
CA ALA A 71 -2.03 -0.41 -3.81
C ALA A 71 -3.31 -0.92 -4.52
N ASN A 72 -3.22 -1.07 -5.84
CA ASN A 72 -4.33 -1.29 -6.77
C ASN A 72 -4.34 -2.72 -7.34
N GLY A 73 -3.86 -3.70 -6.57
CA GLY A 73 -3.82 -5.11 -7.00
C GLY A 73 -2.95 -5.27 -8.25
N GLU A 74 -3.52 -5.80 -9.34
CA GLU A 74 -2.81 -5.97 -10.61
C GLU A 74 -2.41 -4.64 -11.27
N GLY A 75 -3.09 -3.53 -10.93
CA GLY A 75 -2.72 -2.21 -11.40
C GLY A 75 -1.57 -1.57 -10.61
N GLY A 76 -0.99 -2.27 -9.63
CA GLY A 76 0.21 -1.80 -8.95
C GLY A 76 0.01 -0.57 -8.08
N LEU A 77 0.95 0.36 -8.13
CA LEU A 77 0.91 1.60 -7.37
C LEU A 77 0.19 2.68 -8.20
N GLN A 78 -0.84 3.28 -7.61
CA GLN A 78 -1.56 4.41 -8.18
C GLN A 78 -1.33 5.66 -7.33
N ILE A 79 -1.04 6.78 -7.97
CA ILE A 79 -0.81 8.07 -7.30
C ILE A 79 -2.02 8.95 -7.59
N VAL A 80 -2.69 9.40 -6.53
CA VAL A 80 -3.97 10.13 -6.59
C VAL A 80 -3.80 11.48 -5.91
N ASP A 81 -4.16 12.55 -6.62
CA ASP A 81 -4.32 13.88 -6.02
C ASP A 81 -5.60 13.92 -5.19
N VAL A 82 -5.45 14.30 -3.93
CA VAL A 82 -6.54 14.40 -2.94
C VAL A 82 -6.62 15.79 -2.31
N ARG A 83 -6.05 16.82 -2.98
CA ARG A 83 -6.14 18.24 -2.54
C ARG A 83 -7.57 18.69 -2.36
N ASP A 84 -8.39 18.44 -3.38
CA ASP A 84 -9.84 18.60 -3.31
C ASP A 84 -10.46 17.26 -2.94
N PRO A 85 -10.90 17.07 -1.68
CA PRO A 85 -11.43 15.79 -1.22
C PRO A 85 -12.75 15.41 -1.91
N ALA A 86 -13.45 16.37 -2.52
CA ALA A 86 -14.67 16.09 -3.28
C ALA A 86 -14.39 15.62 -4.71
N ARG A 87 -13.16 15.82 -5.20
CA ARG A 87 -12.76 15.51 -6.59
C ARG A 87 -11.37 14.86 -6.67
N PRO A 88 -11.15 13.72 -5.99
CA PRO A 88 -9.90 12.98 -6.12
C PRO A 88 -9.70 12.52 -7.56
N HIS A 89 -8.46 12.59 -8.07
CA HIS A 89 -8.15 12.13 -9.42
C HIS A 89 -6.73 11.58 -9.52
N LYS A 90 -6.55 10.59 -10.40
CA LYS A 90 -5.27 9.94 -10.63
C LYS A 90 -4.28 10.88 -11.35
N LEU A 91 -3.03 10.90 -10.88
CA LEU A 91 -1.91 11.61 -11.50
C LEU A 91 -1.00 10.66 -12.31
N GLY A 92 -0.66 9.51 -11.73
CA GLY A 92 0.30 8.60 -12.30
C GLY A 92 0.14 7.17 -11.77
N ALA A 93 0.92 6.26 -12.32
CA ALA A 93 0.93 4.86 -11.92
C ALA A 93 2.29 4.22 -12.17
N TYR A 94 2.67 3.33 -11.26
CA TYR A 94 3.72 2.36 -11.50
C TYR A 94 3.07 0.98 -11.52
N ASN A 95 3.11 0.34 -12.68
CA ASN A 95 2.71 -1.05 -12.84
C ASN A 95 4.00 -1.88 -12.84
N ASN A 96 4.10 -2.86 -11.95
CA ASN A 96 5.22 -3.81 -12.02
C ASN A 96 5.17 -4.51 -13.39
N PRO A 97 6.25 -4.49 -14.20
CA PRO A 97 6.25 -5.09 -15.53
C PRO A 97 6.02 -6.61 -15.53
N GLY A 98 6.07 -7.27 -14.37
CA GLY A 98 6.04 -8.72 -14.28
C GLY A 98 7.41 -9.33 -14.58
N SER A 99 7.50 -10.64 -14.41
CA SER A 99 8.74 -11.41 -14.52
C SER A 99 9.05 -11.78 -15.97
N ASP A 100 9.60 -10.84 -16.73
CA ASP A 100 10.54 -11.20 -17.80
C ASP A 100 11.95 -11.48 -17.22
N ASP A 101 12.09 -11.46 -15.89
CA ASP A 101 13.32 -11.85 -15.20
C ASP A 101 13.54 -13.37 -15.30
N PRO A 102 14.58 -13.84 -16.00
CA PRO A 102 14.88 -15.27 -16.15
C PRO A 102 15.24 -15.96 -14.83
N LEU A 103 15.53 -15.22 -13.76
CA LEU A 103 15.74 -15.75 -12.41
C LEU A 103 14.45 -15.97 -11.63
N GLN A 104 13.29 -15.58 -12.16
CA GLN A 104 11.99 -15.67 -11.49
C GLN A 104 10.92 -16.43 -12.31
N PRO A 105 11.20 -17.65 -12.82
CA PRO A 105 10.30 -18.37 -13.74
C PRO A 105 8.95 -18.78 -13.12
N ASN A 106 8.81 -18.69 -11.80
CA ASN A 106 7.65 -19.17 -11.04
C ASN A 106 6.76 -18.06 -10.49
N THR A 107 7.11 -16.80 -10.70
CA THR A 107 6.28 -15.68 -10.24
C THR A 107 5.06 -15.53 -11.13
N ARG A 108 3.90 -15.24 -10.54
CA ARG A 108 2.69 -14.97 -11.32
C ARG A 108 2.96 -13.87 -12.33
N LYS A 109 2.51 -14.08 -13.56
CA LYS A 109 2.59 -13.10 -14.67
C LYS A 109 1.95 -11.74 -14.33
N ARG A 110 1.09 -11.69 -13.30
CA ARG A 110 0.46 -10.49 -12.76
C ARG A 110 0.52 -10.53 -11.23
N PRO A 111 1.61 -10.05 -10.61
CA PRO A 111 1.69 -9.98 -9.16
C PRO A 111 0.70 -8.91 -8.64
N TYR A 112 0.25 -9.03 -7.40
CA TYR A 112 -0.74 -8.13 -6.80
C TYR A 112 -0.05 -7.17 -5.82
N ALA A 113 -0.32 -5.87 -5.94
CA ALA A 113 0.01 -4.90 -4.91
C ALA A 113 -1.01 -4.95 -3.77
N TYR A 114 -0.53 -5.25 -2.56
CA TYR A 114 -1.36 -5.43 -1.36
C TYR A 114 -1.31 -4.22 -0.43
N GLU A 115 -0.12 -3.69 -0.18
CA GLU A 115 0.08 -2.57 0.74
C GLU A 115 1.13 -1.61 0.17
N VAL A 116 1.08 -0.35 0.62
CA VAL A 116 2.07 0.67 0.30
C VAL A 116 2.39 1.49 1.54
N ALA A 117 3.67 1.75 1.75
CA ALA A 117 4.17 2.74 2.70
C ALA A 117 4.96 3.81 1.94
N VAL A 118 4.94 5.05 2.42
CA VAL A 118 5.68 6.16 1.81
C VAL A 118 6.59 6.82 2.84
N LYS A 119 7.82 7.10 2.42
CA LYS A 119 8.78 7.92 3.18
C LYS A 119 9.60 8.76 2.22
N ASP A 120 9.62 10.07 2.46
CA ASP A 120 10.30 11.06 1.62
C ASP A 120 9.79 11.02 0.17
N THR A 121 10.66 10.69 -0.79
CA THR A 121 10.35 10.56 -2.22
C THR A 121 10.27 9.10 -2.66
N LEU A 122 10.11 8.16 -1.73
CA LEU A 122 10.06 6.73 -2.02
C LEU A 122 8.73 6.12 -1.56
N ALA A 123 8.09 5.38 -2.46
CA ALA A 123 7.02 4.46 -2.15
C ALA A 123 7.57 3.03 -2.07
N TYR A 124 7.16 2.32 -1.03
CA TYR A 124 7.52 0.94 -0.74
C TYR A 124 6.25 0.10 -0.91
N VAL A 125 6.23 -0.75 -1.92
CA VAL A 125 5.02 -1.47 -2.34
C VAL A 125 5.20 -2.96 -2.06
N ALA A 126 4.32 -3.51 -1.23
CA ALA A 126 4.21 -4.94 -0.99
C ALA A 126 3.50 -5.60 -2.18
N TYR A 127 4.25 -6.34 -3.00
CA TYR A 127 3.81 -6.78 -4.32
C TYR A 127 3.72 -8.32 -4.45
N GLY A 128 3.36 -9.00 -3.35
CA GLY A 128 3.17 -10.45 -3.31
C GLY A 128 4.41 -11.21 -3.78
N ASP A 129 4.20 -12.07 -4.79
CA ASP A 129 5.21 -12.89 -5.48
C ASP A 129 6.38 -12.08 -6.04
N ALA A 130 6.14 -10.80 -6.38
CA ALA A 130 7.19 -9.92 -6.86
C ALA A 130 7.96 -9.22 -5.73
N GLY A 131 7.72 -9.58 -4.48
CA GLY A 131 8.43 -9.05 -3.32
C GLY A 131 8.10 -7.59 -3.00
N LEU A 132 9.04 -6.93 -2.34
CA LEU A 132 9.01 -5.49 -2.08
C LEU A 132 9.53 -4.72 -3.30
N ARG A 133 8.80 -3.69 -3.73
CA ARG A 133 9.24 -2.73 -4.76
C ARG A 133 9.45 -1.36 -4.17
N ILE A 134 10.56 -0.72 -4.51
CA ILE A 134 10.93 0.62 -4.06
C ILE A 134 10.85 1.54 -5.28
N VAL A 135 9.91 2.48 -5.24
CA VAL A 135 9.54 3.34 -6.36
C VAL A 135 9.84 4.79 -6.00
N ASP A 136 10.66 5.44 -6.81
CA ASP A 136 10.85 6.89 -6.77
C ASP A 136 9.58 7.57 -7.28
N ILE A 137 9.02 8.42 -6.43
CA ILE A 137 7.78 9.16 -6.63
C ILE A 137 8.02 10.68 -6.62
N SER A 138 9.26 11.12 -6.83
CA SER A 138 9.61 12.54 -6.93
C SER A 138 8.92 13.23 -8.11
N ASP A 139 8.77 12.54 -9.25
CA ASP A 139 7.82 12.88 -10.31
C ASP A 139 6.59 11.99 -10.21
N THR A 140 5.48 12.57 -9.74
CA THR A 140 4.22 11.85 -9.51
C THR A 140 3.51 11.38 -10.78
N HIS A 141 3.88 11.91 -11.94
CA HIS A 141 3.33 11.48 -13.24
C HIS A 141 4.17 10.36 -13.87
N HIS A 142 5.44 10.24 -13.48
CA HIS A 142 6.38 9.25 -14.02
C HIS A 142 7.11 8.50 -12.89
N PRO A 143 6.39 7.81 -11.99
CA PRO A 143 7.03 7.03 -10.93
C PRO A 143 7.89 5.91 -11.50
N ARG A 144 9.06 5.67 -10.90
CA ARG A 144 10.05 4.73 -11.43
C ARG A 144 10.63 3.84 -10.34
N GLU A 145 10.71 2.54 -10.58
CA GLU A 145 11.41 1.62 -9.68
C GLU A 145 12.91 1.97 -9.59
N VAL A 146 13.40 2.04 -8.35
CA VAL A 146 14.81 2.27 -8.02
C VAL A 146 15.44 1.10 -7.25
N GLY A 147 14.64 0.15 -6.80
CA GLY A 147 15.13 -1.08 -6.17
C GLY A 147 14.00 -2.05 -5.85
N HIS A 148 14.38 -3.27 -5.55
CA HIS A 148 13.45 -4.30 -5.08
C HIS A 148 14.14 -5.26 -4.11
N PHE A 149 13.34 -6.01 -3.39
CA PHE A 149 13.78 -7.12 -2.57
C PHE A 149 12.79 -8.27 -2.69
N ILE A 150 13.29 -9.46 -2.96
CA ILE A 150 12.48 -10.67 -3.08
C ILE A 150 12.92 -11.63 -1.98
N PRO A 151 12.04 -11.94 -1.01
CA PRO A 151 12.33 -12.95 -0.01
C PRO A 151 12.61 -14.32 -0.65
N TYR A 152 13.47 -15.07 0.01
CA TYR A 152 13.74 -16.47 -0.33
C TYR A 152 13.72 -17.31 0.94
N ILE A 153 13.35 -18.57 0.80
CA ILE A 153 13.53 -19.59 1.84
C ILE A 153 14.60 -20.56 1.39
N GLN A 154 15.51 -20.89 2.30
CA GLN A 154 16.40 -22.03 2.13
C GLN A 154 15.96 -23.19 3.00
N LEU A 155 15.54 -24.28 2.37
CA LEU A 155 15.16 -25.51 3.04
C LEU A 155 16.31 -26.53 2.94
N PRO A 156 16.63 -27.26 4.03
CA PRO A 156 17.76 -28.20 4.07
C PRO A 156 17.76 -29.23 2.93
N ASP A 157 16.58 -29.72 2.54
CA ASP A 157 16.43 -30.84 1.60
C ASP A 157 15.80 -30.44 0.25
N VAL A 158 15.29 -29.21 0.12
CA VAL A 158 14.60 -28.71 -1.08
C VAL A 158 15.43 -27.65 -1.82
N GLY A 159 16.45 -27.09 -1.16
CA GLY A 159 17.27 -26.02 -1.72
C GLY A 159 16.62 -24.64 -1.59
N LEU A 160 16.99 -23.73 -2.48
CA LEU A 160 16.53 -22.34 -2.49
C LEU A 160 15.16 -22.21 -3.18
N LEU A 161 14.16 -21.74 -2.45
CA LEU A 161 12.88 -21.32 -3.02
C LEU A 161 12.86 -19.80 -3.12
N ILE A 162 12.86 -19.30 -4.35
CA ILE A 162 12.73 -17.88 -4.67
C ILE A 162 11.25 -17.62 -4.97
N GLY A 163 10.65 -16.70 -4.22
CA GLY A 163 9.25 -16.36 -4.30
C GLY A 163 8.78 -15.93 -2.91
N GLY A 164 8.57 -14.63 -2.74
CA GLY A 164 7.96 -14.11 -1.53
C GLY A 164 6.44 -14.10 -1.66
N SER A 165 5.73 -14.00 -0.54
CA SER A 165 4.33 -13.60 -0.51
C SER A 165 4.27 -12.32 0.31
N VAL A 166 4.86 -11.25 -0.23
CA VAL A 166 4.97 -9.97 0.49
C VAL A 166 3.60 -9.31 0.54
N ARG A 167 3.00 -9.28 1.74
CA ARG A 167 1.64 -8.77 1.99
C ARG A 167 1.63 -7.45 2.71
N GLY A 168 2.68 -7.13 3.46
CA GLY A 168 2.72 -5.89 4.19
C GLY A 168 4.08 -5.23 4.27
N VAL A 169 4.06 -3.92 4.51
CA VAL A 169 5.26 -3.09 4.58
C VAL A 169 5.08 -1.90 5.51
N ALA A 170 6.08 -1.68 6.36
CA ALA A 170 6.19 -0.49 7.20
C ALA A 170 7.58 0.11 7.08
N VAL A 171 7.70 1.43 7.22
CA VAL A 171 8.96 2.14 6.98
C VAL A 171 9.26 3.12 8.12
N GLY A 172 10.44 2.95 8.71
CA GLY A 172 11.06 3.84 9.68
C GLY A 172 12.53 4.06 9.30
N ASP A 173 13.45 3.90 10.24
CA ASP A 173 14.90 3.86 9.95
C ASP A 173 15.30 2.60 9.16
N LEU A 174 14.51 1.53 9.33
CA LEU A 174 14.54 0.32 8.54
C LEU A 174 13.24 0.19 7.75
N VAL A 175 13.25 -0.67 6.73
CA VAL A 175 12.04 -1.15 6.07
C VAL A 175 11.70 -2.52 6.65
N TYR A 176 10.46 -2.69 7.07
CA TYR A 176 9.92 -3.91 7.66
C TYR A 176 8.97 -4.53 6.65
N VAL A 177 9.21 -5.78 6.27
CA VAL A 177 8.45 -6.50 5.26
C VAL A 177 7.79 -7.71 5.93
N ALA A 178 6.46 -7.78 5.82
CA ALA A 178 5.69 -8.95 6.21
C ALA A 178 5.48 -9.85 4.99
N ASP A 179 6.11 -11.01 5.03
CA ASP A 179 6.10 -12.03 4.00
C ASP A 179 5.43 -13.31 4.51
N GLY A 180 4.57 -13.90 3.68
CA GLY A 180 3.83 -15.11 4.06
C GLY A 180 4.71 -16.34 4.29
N ASP A 181 5.89 -16.37 3.68
CA ASP A 181 6.81 -17.51 3.69
C ASP A 181 7.99 -17.23 4.64
N ALA A 182 8.65 -16.08 4.49
CA ALA A 182 9.81 -15.69 5.28
C ALA A 182 9.47 -15.06 6.64
N GLY A 183 8.20 -14.70 6.90
CA GLY A 183 7.79 -13.99 8.11
C GLY A 183 8.18 -12.50 8.07
N LEU A 184 8.85 -12.01 9.12
CA LEU A 184 9.29 -10.60 9.18
C LEU A 184 10.71 -10.46 8.66
N VAL A 185 10.89 -9.63 7.63
CA VAL A 185 12.21 -9.26 7.08
C VAL A 185 12.52 -7.80 7.37
N LEU A 186 13.71 -7.50 7.88
CA LEU A 186 14.19 -6.15 8.16
C LEU A 186 15.26 -5.79 7.13
N LEU A 187 15.06 -4.67 6.45
CA LEU A 187 15.94 -4.19 5.38
C LEU A 187 16.48 -2.81 5.72
N LYS A 188 17.76 -2.58 5.41
CA LYS A 188 18.34 -1.24 5.38
C LYS A 188 18.43 -0.79 3.94
N VAL A 189 17.74 0.29 3.59
CA VAL A 189 17.79 0.87 2.25
C VAL A 189 18.82 1.98 2.26
N GLN A 190 19.88 1.80 1.48
CA GLN A 190 20.90 2.84 1.28
C GLN A 190 20.47 3.68 0.09
N ARG A 191 20.47 5.02 0.24
CA ARG A 191 20.34 5.90 -0.94
C ARG A 191 21.67 5.77 -1.72
N PRO A 192 21.61 5.58 -3.05
CA PRO A 192 22.81 5.54 -3.89
C PRO A 192 23.63 6.83 -3.79
#